data_AF-A0AAD5X599-F1
#
_entry.id   AF-A0AAD5X599-F1
#
_cell.length_a   1.000
_cell.length_b   1.000
_cell.length_c   1.000
_cell.angle_alpha   90.00
_cell.angle_beta   90.00
_cell.angle_gamma   90.00
#
_symmetry.space_group_name_H-M   'P 1'
#
loop_
_entity.id
_entity.type
_entity.pdbx_description
1 polymer ?
#
loop_
_entity_poly.entity_id
_entity_poly.type
_entity_poly.pdbx_seq_one_letter_code
_entity_poly.pdbx_strand_id
1 'polypeptide(L)'
;MTQSQTPLSEDDFATLLHQYLIHKGLTTFSHDTFLSSPEIRNIANRVLLDQYEATELTEKRVIFLINRALAKLWKSGKIITKEDGWYEVVNHTANLGMVLGHLVGEETGGLDDSAVGVPLNYILVRLRDWQGGCYKYVKREAVVQSLALLVDSSEIYEVGRAEYRSF
;
A
#
# COMPACT_ATOMS: atom_id res chain seq x y z
N MET A 1 12.39 27.19 27.79
CA MET A 1 13.02 26.22 26.85
C MET A 1 11.97 25.84 25.83
N THR A 2 11.99 26.46 24.66
CA THR A 2 11.12 26.11 23.55
C THR A 2 11.61 24.79 22.97
N GLN A 3 10.83 23.72 23.11
CA GLN A 3 11.07 22.49 22.35
C GLN A 3 10.92 22.85 20.87
N SER A 4 12.03 22.89 20.14
CA SER A 4 12.01 22.93 18.68
C SER A 4 11.41 21.61 18.21
N GLN A 5 10.11 21.60 17.89
CA GLN A 5 9.52 20.46 17.20
C GLN A 5 10.22 20.31 15.85
N THR A 6 10.69 19.10 15.55
CA THR A 6 11.27 18.77 14.25
C THR A 6 10.27 19.14 13.15
N PRO A 7 10.68 19.87 12.10
CA PRO A 7 9.79 20.22 11.00
C PRO A 7 9.21 18.96 10.37
N LEU A 8 7.90 18.94 10.13
CA LEU A 8 7.23 17.78 9.55
C LEU A 8 7.17 17.91 8.02
N SER A 9 7.81 16.99 7.30
CA SER A 9 7.83 17.00 5.85
C SER A 9 6.63 16.28 5.22
N GLU A 10 6.39 16.47 3.92
CA GLU A 10 5.40 15.68 3.18
C GLU A 10 5.70 14.17 3.17
N ASP A 11 6.97 13.77 3.23
CA ASP A 11 7.35 12.36 3.27
C ASP A 11 7.03 11.75 4.64
N ASP A 12 7.23 12.52 5.71
CA ASP A 12 6.76 12.15 7.06
C ASP A 12 5.24 12.05 7.08
N PHE A 13 4.54 13.00 6.44
CA PHE A 13 3.08 12.97 6.35
C PHE A 13 2.55 11.73 5.62
N ALA A 14 3.15 11.37 4.48
CA ALA A 14 2.78 10.15 3.77
C ALA A 14 3.01 8.91 4.64
N THR A 15 4.13 8.86 5.37
CA THR A 15 4.43 7.77 6.30
C THR A 15 3.41 7.67 7.42
N LEU A 16 3.04 8.79 8.04
CA LEU A 16 2.02 8.86 9.09
C LEU A 16 0.63 8.47 8.59
N LEU A 17 0.26 8.87 7.37
CA LEU A 17 -1.00 8.44 6.76
C LEU A 17 -1.05 6.92 6.59
N HIS A 18 0.04 6.30 6.13
CA HIS A 18 0.11 4.86 6.02
C HIS A 18 0.02 4.16 7.38
N GLN A 19 0.73 4.67 8.39
CA GLN A 19 0.66 4.16 9.76
C GLN A 19 -0.75 4.29 10.34
N TYR A 20 -1.45 5.39 10.07
CA TYR A 20 -2.83 5.59 10.47
C TYR A 20 -3.74 4.50 9.87
N LEU A 21 -3.61 4.21 8.56
CA LEU A 21 -4.38 3.16 7.90
C LEU A 21 -4.16 1.78 8.55
N ILE A 22 -2.89 1.43 8.81
CA ILE A 22 -2.51 0.17 9.48
C ILE A 22 -3.07 0.12 10.90
N HIS A 23 -2.88 1.18 11.68
CA HIS A 23 -3.33 1.23 13.08
C HIS A 23 -4.85 1.13 13.21
N LYS A 24 -5.60 1.70 12.25
CA LYS A 24 -7.06 1.56 12.17
C LYS A 24 -7.52 0.23 11.59
N GLY A 25 -6.60 -0.65 11.16
CA GLY A 25 -6.94 -1.94 10.57
C GLY A 25 -7.69 -1.83 9.24
N LEU A 26 -7.52 -0.72 8.53
CA LEU A 26 -8.21 -0.49 7.27
C LEU A 26 -7.56 -1.29 6.16
N THR A 27 -8.36 -2.08 5.45
CA THR A 27 -7.94 -2.81 4.24
C THR A 27 -8.36 -2.08 2.97
N THR A 28 -9.45 -1.30 3.05
CA THR A 28 -9.92 -0.40 2.00
C THR A 28 -10.30 0.95 2.61
N PHE A 29 -10.18 2.02 1.83
CA PHE A 29 -10.52 3.38 2.28
C PHE A 29 -10.83 4.30 1.10
N SER A 30 -11.56 5.38 1.37
CA SER A 30 -11.78 6.48 0.43
C SER A 30 -11.03 7.73 0.87
N HIS A 31 -10.94 8.73 0.00
CA HIS A 31 -10.34 10.01 0.35
C HIS A 31 -11.00 10.67 1.60
N ASP A 32 -12.31 10.49 1.77
CA ASP A 32 -13.08 11.03 2.90
C ASP A 32 -12.65 10.46 4.26
N THR A 33 -12.00 9.30 4.26
CA THR A 33 -11.43 8.67 5.47
C THR A 33 -10.43 9.61 6.17
N PHE A 34 -9.70 10.42 5.40
CA PHE A 34 -8.74 11.37 5.96
C PHE A 34 -9.36 12.73 6.27
N LEU A 35 -10.27 13.21 5.40
CA LEU A 35 -10.92 14.51 5.59
C LEU A 35 -11.80 14.54 6.83
N SER A 36 -12.41 13.41 7.17
CA SER A 36 -13.21 13.24 8.38
C SER A 36 -12.39 13.02 9.66
N SER A 37 -11.06 12.85 9.56
CA SER A 37 -10.20 12.56 10.71
C SER A 37 -9.55 13.84 11.28
N PRO A 38 -9.92 14.26 12.51
CA PRO A 38 -9.31 15.44 13.14
C PRO A 38 -7.80 15.26 13.37
N GLU A 39 -7.37 14.04 13.67
CA GLU A 39 -5.96 13.69 13.88
C GLU A 39 -5.14 13.96 12.61
N ILE A 40 -5.60 13.44 11.47
CA ILE A 40 -4.93 13.65 10.18
C ILE A 40 -4.97 15.12 9.77
N ARG A 41 -6.08 15.81 10.00
CA ARG A 41 -6.21 17.25 9.71
C ARG A 41 -5.21 18.08 10.52
N ASN A 42 -5.00 17.74 11.79
CA ASN A 42 -4.01 18.41 12.63
C ASN A 42 -2.58 18.20 12.13
N ILE A 43 -2.22 16.98 11.70
CA ILE A 43 -0.89 16.70 11.15
C ILE A 43 -0.71 17.43 9.81
N ALA A 44 -1.70 17.40 8.93
CA ALA A 44 -1.66 18.11 7.65
C ALA A 44 -1.45 19.62 7.83
N ASN A 45 -2.16 20.23 8.78
CA ASN A 45 -2.01 21.64 9.12
C ASN A 45 -0.59 21.97 9.59
N ARG A 46 0.04 21.09 10.40
CA ARG A 46 1.43 21.27 10.82
C ARG A 46 2.40 21.26 9.64
N VAL A 47 2.25 20.31 8.71
CA VAL A 47 3.07 20.27 7.48
C VAL A 47 2.91 21.55 6.65
N LEU A 48 1.67 22.04 6.51
CA LEU A 48 1.39 23.26 5.77
C LEU A 48 2.04 24.49 6.43
N LEU A 49 2.09 24.55 7.75
CA LEU A 49 2.78 25.63 8.48
C LEU A 49 4.30 25.49 8.39
N ASP A 50 4.83 24.30 8.67
CA ASP A 50 6.27 24.06 8.86
C ASP A 50 7.03 24.04 7.52
N GLN A 51 6.49 23.39 6.49
CA GLN A 51 7.19 23.20 5.21
C GLN A 51 6.78 24.22 4.14
N TYR A 52 5.52 24.67 4.18
CA TYR A 52 4.97 25.57 3.17
C TYR A 52 4.82 27.01 3.65
N GLU A 53 5.16 27.30 4.90
CA GLU A 53 5.00 28.62 5.53
C GLU A 53 3.61 29.21 5.25
N ALA A 54 2.59 28.34 5.23
CA ALA A 54 1.27 28.73 4.79
C ALA A 54 0.63 29.71 5.78
N THR A 55 0.28 30.90 5.31
CA THR A 55 -0.43 31.90 6.12
C THR A 55 -1.91 31.57 6.31
N GLU A 56 -2.48 30.74 5.44
CA GLU A 56 -3.88 30.30 5.47
C GLU A 56 -4.00 28.77 5.32
N LEU A 57 -4.70 28.15 6.26
CA LEU A 57 -4.94 26.70 6.31
C LEU A 57 -6.31 26.36 5.69
N THR A 58 -6.42 26.52 4.37
CA THR A 58 -7.66 26.22 3.65
C THR A 58 -7.86 24.72 3.44
N GLU A 59 -9.12 24.28 3.38
CA GLU A 59 -9.47 22.89 3.11
C GLU A 59 -8.88 22.38 1.78
N LYS A 60 -8.85 23.24 0.75
CA LYS A 60 -8.22 22.92 -0.55
C LYS A 60 -6.75 22.55 -0.41
N ARG A 61 -5.99 23.23 0.47
CA ARG A 61 -4.57 22.92 0.71
C ARG A 61 -4.40 21.57 1.41
N VAL A 62 -5.27 21.27 2.37
CA VAL A 62 -5.28 19.97 3.06
C VAL A 62 -5.59 18.84 2.07
N ILE A 63 -6.63 19.00 1.24
CA ILE A 63 -6.96 18.04 0.16
C ILE A 63 -5.78 17.83 -0.77
N PHE A 64 -5.12 18.90 -1.21
CA PHE A 64 -3.96 18.81 -2.10
C PHE A 64 -2.79 18.05 -1.45
N LEU A 65 -2.50 18.33 -0.18
CA LEU A 65 -1.46 17.63 0.57
C LEU A 65 -1.76 16.13 0.73
N ILE A 66 -3.02 15.78 1.06
CA ILE A 66 -3.47 14.38 1.13
C ILE A 66 -3.29 13.68 -0.22
N ASN A 67 -3.72 14.30 -1.32
CA ASN A 67 -3.57 13.72 -2.65
C ASN A 67 -2.10 13.47 -3.02
N ARG A 68 -1.19 14.39 -2.67
CA ARG A 68 0.25 14.20 -2.89
C ARG A 68 0.81 13.06 -2.06
N ALA A 69 0.39 12.95 -0.81
CA ALA A 69 0.80 11.85 0.06
C ALA A 69 0.26 10.49 -0.44
N LEU A 70 -1.00 10.42 -0.89
CA LEU A 70 -1.57 9.22 -1.51
C LEU A 70 -0.82 8.84 -2.79
N ALA A 71 -0.46 9.81 -3.62
CA ALA A 71 0.36 9.56 -4.81
C ALA A 71 1.75 8.98 -4.45
N LYS A 72 2.38 9.46 -3.37
CA LYS A 72 3.64 8.89 -2.84
C LYS A 72 3.44 7.45 -2.38
N LEU A 73 2.39 7.17 -1.60
CA LEU A 73 2.08 5.81 -1.13
C LEU A 73 1.81 4.86 -2.29
N TRP A 74 1.02 5.27 -3.27
CA TRP A 74 0.73 4.51 -4.48
C TRP A 74 2.01 4.25 -5.31
N LYS A 75 2.87 5.26 -5.46
CA LYS A 75 4.16 5.10 -6.16
C LYS A 75 5.08 4.10 -5.45
N SER A 76 5.07 4.10 -4.12
CA SER A 76 5.85 3.15 -3.30
C SER A 76 5.23 1.75 -3.19
N GLY A 77 4.05 1.50 -3.79
CA GLY A 77 3.38 0.20 -3.69
C GLY A 77 2.77 -0.09 -2.33
N LYS A 78 2.50 0.93 -1.49
CA LYS A 78 1.85 0.76 -0.18
C LYS A 78 0.33 0.75 -0.26
N ILE A 79 -0.23 1.32 -1.33
CA ILE A 79 -1.66 1.34 -1.62
C ILE A 79 -1.92 1.09 -3.11
N ILE A 80 -3.13 0.66 -3.42
CA ILE A 80 -3.63 0.42 -4.78
C ILE A 80 -4.86 1.31 -5.00
N THR A 81 -5.05 1.82 -6.21
CA THR A 81 -6.24 2.56 -6.61
C THR A 81 -7.23 1.65 -7.31
N LYS A 82 -8.52 1.74 -6.96
CA LYS A 82 -9.64 1.10 -7.66
C LYS A 82 -10.32 2.09 -8.60
N GLU A 83 -11.03 1.57 -9.59
CA GLU A 83 -11.75 2.37 -10.60
C GLU A 83 -12.92 3.18 -10.01
N ASP A 84 -13.46 2.74 -8.87
CA ASP A 84 -14.58 3.37 -8.15
C ASP A 84 -14.13 4.52 -7.22
N GLY A 85 -12.86 4.91 -7.26
CA GLY A 85 -12.29 5.96 -6.42
C GLY A 85 -11.91 5.51 -5.01
N TRP A 86 -12.04 4.21 -4.70
CA TRP A 86 -11.52 3.63 -3.47
C TRP A 86 -10.04 3.24 -3.60
N TYR A 87 -9.42 3.08 -2.45
CA TYR A 87 -8.05 2.60 -2.33
C TYR A 87 -8.02 1.31 -1.53
N GLU A 88 -7.05 0.46 -1.80
CA GLU A 88 -6.70 -0.67 -0.95
C GLU A 88 -5.37 -0.43 -0.27
N VAL A 89 -5.26 -0.86 0.99
CA VAL A 89 -3.98 -0.94 1.70
C VAL A 89 -3.31 -2.25 1.33
N VAL A 90 -2.03 -2.20 0.98
CA VAL A 90 -1.25 -3.41 0.74
C VAL A 90 -1.03 -4.14 2.07
N ASN A 91 -1.63 -5.33 2.18
CA ASN A 91 -1.64 -6.19 3.36
C ASN A 91 -1.62 -7.65 2.88
N HIS A 92 -0.93 -8.54 3.60
CA HIS A 92 -0.89 -9.98 3.29
C HIS A 92 -2.21 -10.69 3.60
N THR A 93 -2.97 -10.25 4.60
CA THR A 93 -4.21 -10.92 5.05
C THR A 93 -5.48 -10.44 4.34
N ALA A 94 -5.38 -9.57 3.33
CA ALA A 94 -6.55 -8.99 2.67
C ALA A 94 -6.27 -8.63 1.21
N ASN A 95 -7.34 -8.54 0.41
CA ASN A 95 -7.33 -8.02 -0.96
C ASN A 95 -6.21 -8.63 -1.82
N LEU A 96 -5.32 -7.80 -2.37
CA LEU A 96 -4.19 -8.25 -3.19
C LEU A 96 -3.34 -9.33 -2.49
N GLY A 97 -3.07 -9.22 -1.18
CA GLY A 97 -2.26 -10.22 -0.47
C GLY A 97 -2.87 -11.62 -0.54
N MET A 98 -4.16 -11.74 -0.21
CA MET A 98 -4.87 -13.02 -0.30
C MET A 98 -4.90 -13.55 -1.74
N VAL A 99 -5.10 -12.68 -2.72
CA VAL A 99 -5.13 -13.06 -4.13
C VAL A 99 -3.78 -13.59 -4.58
N LEU A 100 -2.68 -12.95 -4.19
CA LEU A 100 -1.34 -13.41 -4.52
C LEU A 100 -0.97 -14.70 -3.81
N GLY A 101 -1.32 -14.85 -2.54
CA GLY A 101 -1.14 -16.10 -1.81
C GLY A 101 -1.90 -17.26 -2.47
N HIS A 102 -3.16 -17.02 -2.85
CA HIS A 102 -3.96 -18.02 -3.56
C HIS A 102 -3.37 -18.36 -4.93
N LEU A 103 -2.98 -17.36 -5.72
CA LEU A 103 -2.37 -17.57 -7.04
C LEU A 103 -1.08 -18.38 -6.94
N VAL A 104 -0.20 -18.07 -5.99
CA VAL A 104 1.02 -18.86 -5.78
C VAL A 104 0.66 -20.28 -5.36
N GLY A 105 -0.27 -20.45 -4.41
CA GLY A 105 -0.71 -21.75 -3.94
C GLY A 105 -1.37 -22.62 -5.00
N GLU A 106 -2.21 -22.06 -5.90
CA GLU A 106 -2.80 -22.79 -7.02
C GLU A 106 -1.73 -23.31 -8.00
N GLU A 107 -0.70 -22.50 -8.25
CA GLU A 107 0.34 -22.82 -9.22
C GLU A 107 1.42 -23.75 -8.63
N THR A 108 1.54 -23.84 -7.31
CA THR A 108 2.47 -24.75 -6.62
C THR A 108 1.81 -25.95 -5.93
N GLY A 109 0.48 -25.97 -5.89
CA GLY A 109 -0.29 -27.01 -5.20
C GLY A 109 -0.03 -28.39 -5.79
N GLY A 110 0.41 -29.33 -4.94
CA GLY A 110 0.67 -30.72 -5.33
C GLY A 110 2.00 -30.95 -6.07
N LEU A 111 2.87 -29.95 -6.14
CA LEU A 111 4.23 -30.11 -6.65
C LEU A 111 5.20 -30.57 -5.54
N ASP A 112 6.05 -31.54 -5.86
CA ASP A 112 7.13 -32.00 -4.97
C ASP A 112 8.09 -30.87 -4.58
N ASP A 113 8.82 -31.02 -3.47
CA ASP A 113 9.79 -30.04 -2.97
C ASP A 113 10.89 -29.70 -3.99
N SER A 114 11.14 -30.53 -5.00
CA SER A 114 12.08 -30.26 -6.09
C SER A 114 11.55 -29.35 -7.21
N ALA A 115 10.28 -28.95 -7.18
CA ALA A 115 9.69 -28.11 -8.23
C ALA A 115 10.18 -26.66 -8.16
N VAL A 116 10.31 -26.05 -9.35
CA VAL A 116 10.66 -24.63 -9.52
C VAL A 116 9.53 -23.75 -8.99
N GLY A 117 9.86 -22.62 -8.36
CA GLY A 117 8.87 -21.67 -7.86
C GLY A 117 8.16 -20.90 -8.98
N VAL A 118 7.11 -20.16 -8.60
CA VAL A 118 6.36 -19.29 -9.51
C VAL A 118 7.12 -17.98 -9.68
N PRO A 119 7.59 -17.63 -10.90
CA PRO A 119 8.37 -16.41 -11.11
C PRO A 119 7.48 -15.17 -11.06
N LEU A 120 7.98 -14.07 -10.49
CA LEU A 120 7.27 -12.79 -10.36
C LEU A 120 6.63 -12.31 -11.67
N ASN A 121 7.31 -12.46 -12.80
CA ASN A 121 6.78 -12.04 -14.10
C ASN A 121 5.52 -12.83 -14.49
N TYR A 122 5.46 -14.12 -14.14
CA TYR A 122 4.27 -14.93 -14.36
C TYR A 122 3.12 -14.50 -13.44
N ILE A 123 3.41 -14.26 -12.16
CA ILE A 123 2.44 -13.72 -11.19
C ILE A 123 1.84 -12.40 -11.71
N LEU A 124 2.68 -11.49 -12.20
CA LEU A 124 2.24 -10.21 -12.76
C LEU A 124 1.32 -10.38 -13.98
N VAL A 125 1.58 -11.36 -14.85
CA VAL A 125 0.72 -11.64 -16.01
C VAL A 125 -0.61 -12.22 -15.54
N ARG A 126 -0.59 -13.25 -14.69
CA ARG A 126 -1.80 -13.92 -14.19
C ARG A 126 -2.69 -12.99 -13.36
N LEU A 127 -2.10 -12.10 -12.58
CA LEU A 127 -2.82 -11.12 -11.78
C LEU A 127 -3.67 -10.17 -12.67
N ARG A 128 -3.18 -9.82 -13.87
CA ARG A 128 -3.90 -8.90 -14.76
C ARG A 128 -5.22 -9.47 -15.29
N ASP A 129 -5.31 -10.79 -15.38
CA ASP A 129 -6.49 -11.50 -15.86
C ASP A 129 -7.36 -12.03 -14.72
N TRP A 130 -6.91 -11.86 -13.46
CA TRP A 130 -7.60 -12.36 -12.27
C TRP A 130 -8.98 -11.72 -12.10
N GLN A 131 -10.00 -12.57 -11.89
CA GLN A 131 -11.40 -12.19 -11.62
C GLN A 131 -11.93 -11.08 -12.56
N GLY A 132 -11.71 -11.22 -13.87
CA GLY A 132 -12.20 -10.24 -14.85
C GLY A 132 -11.37 -8.96 -14.91
N GLY A 133 -10.14 -8.98 -14.42
CA GLY A 133 -9.18 -7.89 -14.56
C GLY A 133 -9.22 -6.84 -13.45
N CYS A 134 -9.77 -7.16 -12.28
CA CYS A 134 -9.82 -6.24 -11.13
C CYS A 134 -8.44 -5.70 -10.72
N TYR A 135 -7.36 -6.42 -11.01
CA TYR A 135 -5.99 -6.04 -10.69
C TYR A 135 -5.13 -5.67 -11.91
N LYS A 136 -5.77 -5.43 -13.08
CA LYS A 136 -5.09 -5.12 -14.35
C LYS A 136 -4.08 -3.97 -14.27
N TYR A 137 -4.39 -2.95 -13.47
CA TYR A 137 -3.58 -1.73 -13.34
C TYR A 137 -2.76 -1.67 -12.04
N VAL A 138 -2.67 -2.78 -11.30
CA VAL A 138 -1.81 -2.85 -10.12
C VAL A 138 -0.36 -2.70 -10.53
N LYS A 139 0.35 -1.84 -9.81
CA LYS A 139 1.78 -1.60 -10.01
C LYS A 139 2.62 -2.77 -9.52
N ARG A 140 3.75 -3.00 -10.21
CA ARG A 140 4.74 -4.00 -9.81
C ARG A 140 5.21 -3.80 -8.37
N GLU A 141 5.37 -2.56 -7.94
CA GLU A 141 5.80 -2.22 -6.58
C GLU A 141 4.81 -2.74 -5.53
N ALA A 142 3.50 -2.62 -5.77
CA ALA A 142 2.48 -3.15 -4.86
C ALA A 142 2.51 -4.68 -4.81
N VAL A 143 2.71 -5.34 -5.95
CA VAL A 143 2.83 -6.82 -6.01
C VAL A 143 4.06 -7.30 -5.25
N VAL A 144 5.22 -6.67 -5.47
CA VAL A 144 6.46 -7.01 -4.75
C VAL A 144 6.31 -6.78 -3.26
N GLN A 145 5.70 -5.65 -2.86
CA GLN A 145 5.43 -5.34 -1.45
C GLN A 145 4.50 -6.39 -0.81
N SER A 146 3.41 -6.77 -1.50
CA SER A 146 2.50 -7.81 -1.01
C SER A 146 3.17 -9.18 -0.89
N LEU A 147 3.99 -9.58 -1.87
CA LEU A 147 4.72 -10.85 -1.82
C LEU A 147 5.73 -10.87 -0.67
N ALA A 148 6.46 -9.77 -0.44
CA ALA A 148 7.36 -9.64 0.69
C ALA A 148 6.61 -9.80 2.03
N LEU A 149 5.43 -9.19 2.16
CA LEU A 149 4.61 -9.37 3.37
C LEU A 149 4.13 -10.82 3.56
N LEU A 150 3.79 -11.54 2.49
CA LEU A 150 3.42 -12.95 2.55
C LEU A 150 4.60 -13.86 2.94
N VAL A 151 5.82 -13.52 2.47
CA VAL A 151 7.05 -14.20 2.88
C VAL A 151 7.32 -13.95 4.35
N ASP A 152 7.26 -12.69 4.79
CA ASP A 152 7.48 -12.29 6.18
C ASP A 152 6.45 -12.96 7.13
N SER A 153 5.21 -13.18 6.66
CA SER A 153 4.17 -13.86 7.42
C SER A 153 4.22 -15.40 7.31
N SER A 154 5.19 -15.96 6.59
CA SER A 154 5.30 -17.42 6.35
C SER A 154 4.07 -18.04 5.69
N GLU A 155 3.36 -17.28 4.84
CA GLU A 155 2.28 -17.81 4.00
C GLU A 155 2.84 -18.41 2.69
N ILE A 156 3.96 -17.85 2.21
CA ILE A 156 4.75 -18.33 1.08
C ILE A 156 6.24 -18.22 1.43
N TYR A 157 7.12 -18.77 0.60
CA TYR A 157 8.57 -18.57 0.70
C TYR A 157 9.21 -18.32 -0.67
N GLU A 158 10.34 -17.60 -0.68
CA GLU A 158 11.13 -17.32 -1.88
C GLU A 158 12.19 -18.43 -2.07
N VAL A 159 12.09 -19.20 -3.16
CA VAL A 159 13.01 -20.32 -3.48
C VAL A 159 14.20 -19.92 -4.34
N GLY A 160 14.04 -18.84 -5.09
CA GLY A 160 15.01 -18.32 -6.04
C GLY A 160 14.78 -16.84 -6.23
N ARG A 161 15.59 -16.17 -7.05
CA ARG A 161 15.51 -14.71 -7.21
C ARG A 161 14.16 -14.30 -7.81
N ALA A 162 13.26 -13.80 -6.97
CA ALA A 162 11.87 -13.47 -7.31
C ALA A 162 11.03 -14.67 -7.80
N GLU A 163 11.23 -15.83 -7.19
CA GLU A 163 10.45 -17.06 -7.41
C GLU A 163 9.84 -17.53 -6.08
N TYR A 164 8.53 -17.79 -6.07
CA TYR A 164 7.77 -17.99 -4.85
C TYR A 164 7.06 -19.35 -4.82
N ARG A 165 6.91 -19.94 -3.64
CA ARG A 165 6.11 -21.16 -3.42
C ARG A 165 5.25 -21.04 -2.17
N SER A 166 4.08 -21.68 -2.19
CA SER A 166 3.35 -21.95 -0.96
C SER A 166 4.03 -23.07 -0.17
N PHE A 167 3.85 -23.06 1.15
CA PHE A 167 4.15 -24.21 2.00
C PHE A 167 3.23 -25.40 1.69
#